data_AF-A0A3M7ZVZ0-F1
#
_entry.id   AF-A0A3M7ZVZ0-F1
#
_cell.length_a   1.000
_cell.length_b   1.000
_cell.length_c   1.000
_cell.angle_alpha   90.00
_cell.angle_beta   90.00
_cell.angle_gamma   90.00
#
_symmetry.space_group_name_H-M   'P 1'
#
loop_
_entity.id
_entity.type
_entity.pdbx_description
1 polymer ?
#
loop_
_entity_poly.entity_id
_entity_poly.type
_entity_poly.pdbx_seq_one_letter_code
_entity_poly.pdbx_strand_id
1 'polypeptide(L)'
;MTDRDRLRATRDRLEVARAAARASQQRLDGARGALAGALAIAESQLVVARAAVDRGGRRVGADARTRLAEAERQLVMARQEPDPVAALDAARRSAARANDAEALAHYDTLGGAY
;
A
#
# COMPACT_ATOMS: atom_id res chain seq x y z
N MET A 1 25.34 -10.08 -43.34
CA MET A 1 25.41 -9.96 -41.87
C MET A 1 26.52 -10.87 -41.39
N THR A 2 27.60 -10.27 -40.91
CA THR A 2 28.85 -10.99 -40.56
C THR A 2 28.70 -11.63 -39.17
N ASP A 3 29.49 -12.65 -38.86
CA ASP A 3 29.50 -13.29 -37.54
C ASP A 3 29.72 -12.29 -36.39
N ARG A 4 30.57 -11.30 -36.61
CA ARG A 4 30.79 -10.16 -35.71
C ARG A 4 29.51 -9.35 -35.43
N ASP A 5 28.65 -9.16 -36.42
CA ASP A 5 27.38 -8.43 -36.26
C ASP A 5 26.39 -9.23 -35.41
N ARG A 6 26.37 -10.55 -35.58
CA ARG A 6 25.57 -11.48 -34.76
C ARG A 6 26.01 -11.47 -33.30
N LEU A 7 27.33 -11.52 -33.06
CA LEU A 7 27.89 -11.45 -31.71
C LEU A 7 27.55 -10.11 -31.04
N ARG A 8 27.66 -8.99 -31.77
CA ARG A 8 27.29 -7.67 -31.25
C ARG A 8 25.82 -7.59 -30.88
N ALA A 9 24.93 -8.00 -31.78
CA ALA A 9 23.49 -8.00 -31.53
C ALA A 9 23.10 -8.90 -30.34
N THR A 10 23.77 -10.05 -30.18
CA THR A 10 23.53 -10.97 -29.05
C THR A 10 23.99 -10.35 -27.74
N ARG A 11 25.18 -9.72 -27.74
CA ARG A 11 25.70 -8.99 -26.57
C ARG A 11 24.79 -7.83 -26.17
N ASP A 12 24.31 -7.05 -27.13
CA ASP A 12 23.45 -5.90 -26.85
C ASP A 12 22.11 -6.35 -26.25
N ARG A 13 21.52 -7.46 -26.75
CA ARG A 13 20.33 -8.07 -26.13
C ARG A 13 20.58 -8.57 -24.71
N LEU A 14 21.75 -9.18 -24.46
CA LEU A 14 22.13 -9.63 -23.12
C LEU A 14 22.26 -8.46 -22.14
N GLU A 15 22.88 -7.36 -22.55
CA GLU A 15 23.01 -6.17 -21.71
C GLU A 15 21.64 -5.56 -21.37
N VAL A 16 20.73 -5.48 -22.35
CA VAL A 16 19.34 -5.04 -22.12
C VAL A 16 18.64 -5.96 -21.11
N ALA A 17 18.73 -7.28 -21.29
CA ALA A 17 18.12 -8.24 -20.37
C ALA A 17 18.71 -8.14 -18.94
N ARG A 18 20.03 -7.93 -18.83
CA ARG A 18 20.72 -7.78 -17.55
C ARG A 18 20.36 -6.47 -16.85
N ALA A 19 20.16 -5.39 -17.61
CA ALA A 19 19.68 -4.12 -17.06
C ALA A 19 18.25 -4.28 -16.52
N ALA A 20 17.37 -4.93 -17.27
CA ALA A 20 15.99 -5.21 -16.84
C ALA A 20 15.94 -6.05 -15.56
N ALA A 21 16.74 -7.12 -15.48
CA ALA A 21 16.82 -7.99 -14.29
C ALA A 21 17.33 -7.23 -13.05
N ARG A 22 18.31 -6.33 -13.22
CA ARG A 22 18.79 -5.48 -12.11
C ARG A 22 17.73 -4.50 -11.65
N ALA A 23 17.00 -3.88 -12.57
CA ALA A 23 15.90 -2.98 -12.23
C ALA A 23 14.77 -3.71 -11.49
N SER A 24 14.40 -4.94 -11.92
CA SER A 24 13.40 -5.72 -11.20
C SER A 24 13.85 -6.09 -9.79
N GLN A 25 15.11 -6.50 -9.63
CA GLN A 25 15.68 -6.85 -8.33
C GLN A 25 15.69 -5.64 -7.37
N GLN A 26 16.14 -4.48 -7.85
CA GLN A 26 16.14 -3.23 -7.07
C GLN A 26 14.74 -2.84 -6.59
N ARG A 27 13.70 -3.03 -7.42
CA ARG A 27 12.32 -2.78 -7.01
C ARG A 27 11.86 -3.72 -5.90
N LEU A 28 12.17 -5.02 -6.01
CA LEU A 28 11.82 -6.00 -4.97
C LEU A 28 12.53 -5.69 -3.65
N ASP A 29 13.82 -5.37 -3.71
CA ASP A 29 14.62 -5.07 -2.52
C ASP A 29 14.17 -3.75 -1.86
N GLY A 30 13.85 -2.72 -2.68
CA GLY A 30 13.25 -1.49 -2.20
C GLY A 30 11.89 -1.71 -1.53
N ALA A 31 11.04 -2.56 -2.12
CA ALA A 31 9.74 -2.87 -1.54
C ALA A 31 9.87 -3.62 -0.21
N ARG A 32 10.75 -4.63 -0.14
CA ARG A 32 11.05 -5.37 1.10
C ARG A 32 11.57 -4.45 2.19
N GLY A 33 12.49 -3.55 1.86
CA GLY A 33 13.05 -2.59 2.81
C GLY A 33 12.00 -1.61 3.37
N ALA A 34 11.01 -1.22 2.57
CA ALA A 34 9.97 -0.28 2.99
C ALA A 34 8.75 -0.94 3.67
N LEU A 35 8.52 -2.25 3.45
CA LEU A 35 7.29 -2.93 3.85
C LEU A 35 7.03 -2.87 5.37
N ALA A 36 8.05 -3.16 6.18
CA ALA A 36 7.89 -3.16 7.64
C ALA A 36 7.43 -1.79 8.18
N GLY A 37 8.01 -0.70 7.67
CA GLY A 37 7.60 0.65 8.03
C GLY A 37 6.18 0.98 7.56
N ALA A 38 5.82 0.56 6.35
CA ALA A 38 4.47 0.77 5.83
C ALA A 38 3.39 0.01 6.63
N LEU A 39 3.68 -1.22 7.06
CA LEU A 39 2.78 -1.99 7.93
C LEU A 39 2.61 -1.32 9.29
N ALA A 40 3.71 -0.88 9.93
CA ALA A 40 3.65 -0.17 11.20
C ALA A 40 2.83 1.14 11.11
N ILE A 41 2.97 1.89 10.01
CA ILE A 41 2.15 3.08 9.75
C ILE A 41 0.68 2.70 9.60
N ALA A 42 0.36 1.70 8.78
CA ALA A 42 -1.01 1.27 8.56
C ALA A 42 -1.70 0.79 9.85
N GLU A 43 -0.99 0.05 10.69
CA GLU A 43 -1.46 -0.39 12.02
C GLU A 43 -1.75 0.80 12.94
N SER A 44 -0.83 1.76 13.02
CA SER A 44 -1.01 2.97 13.82
C SER A 44 -2.25 3.76 13.37
N GLN A 45 -2.41 3.97 12.06
CA GLN A 45 -3.57 4.70 11.53
C GLN A 45 -4.89 3.95 11.76
N LEU A 46 -4.89 2.62 11.69
CA LEU A 46 -6.08 1.84 12.03
C LEU A 46 -6.52 2.02 13.49
N VAL A 47 -5.56 2.09 14.42
CA VAL A 47 -5.87 2.35 15.83
C VAL A 47 -6.51 3.73 15.99
N VAL A 48 -5.96 4.75 15.34
CA VAL A 48 -6.50 6.13 15.39
C VAL A 48 -7.89 6.20 14.77
N ALA A 49 -8.07 5.64 13.57
CA ALA A 49 -9.35 5.63 12.87
C ALA A 49 -10.44 4.89 13.65
N ARG A 50 -10.11 3.73 14.23
CA ARG A 50 -11.04 2.97 15.06
C ARG A 50 -11.43 3.75 16.31
N ALA A 51 -10.48 4.41 16.97
CA ALA A 51 -10.77 5.28 18.11
C ALA A 51 -11.65 6.49 17.74
N ALA A 52 -11.50 7.06 16.55
CA ALA A 52 -12.37 8.13 16.07
C ALA A 52 -13.81 7.64 15.82
N VAL A 53 -13.96 6.50 15.14
CA VAL A 53 -15.26 5.86 14.88
C VAL A 53 -15.97 5.48 16.19
N ASP A 54 -15.24 4.87 17.13
CA ASP A 54 -15.80 4.43 18.42
C ASP A 54 -16.25 5.63 19.28
N ARG A 55 -15.42 6.69 19.36
CA ARG A 55 -15.77 7.93 20.09
C ARG A 55 -16.99 8.64 19.50
N GLY A 56 -17.13 8.64 18.18
CA GLY A 56 -18.28 9.26 17.51
C GLY A 56 -19.57 8.45 17.67
N GLY A 57 -19.47 7.13 17.83
CA GLY A 57 -20.59 6.24 18.14
C GLY A 57 -21.68 6.27 17.06
N ARG A 58 -22.93 6.53 17.47
CA ARG A 58 -24.10 6.58 16.56
C ARG A 58 -24.06 7.75 15.57
N ARG A 59 -23.29 8.81 15.85
CA ARG A 59 -23.20 9.98 14.97
C ARG A 59 -22.38 9.70 13.71
N VAL A 60 -21.47 8.73 13.78
CA VAL A 60 -20.63 8.34 12.64
C VAL A 60 -21.50 7.67 11.59
N GLY A 61 -21.30 8.01 10.32
CA GLY A 61 -22.02 7.50 9.16
C GLY A 61 -21.54 6.13 8.69
N ALA A 62 -22.23 5.57 7.70
CA ALA A 62 -21.86 4.28 7.10
C ALA A 62 -20.54 4.36 6.33
N ASP A 63 -20.21 5.50 5.75
CA ASP A 63 -19.02 5.68 4.91
C ASP A 63 -17.72 5.56 5.72
N ALA A 64 -17.63 6.22 6.88
CA ALA A 64 -16.49 6.09 7.79
C ALA A 64 -16.25 4.64 8.23
N ARG A 65 -17.33 3.93 8.60
CA ARG A 65 -17.26 2.51 9.00
C ARG A 65 -16.84 1.61 7.83
N THR A 66 -17.32 1.91 6.63
CA THR A 66 -16.93 1.18 5.41
C THR A 66 -15.45 1.36 5.12
N ARG A 67 -14.93 2.59 5.20
CA ARG A 67 -13.51 2.89 5.01
C ARG A 67 -12.63 2.21 6.05
N LEU A 68 -13.06 2.16 7.31
CA LEU A 68 -12.37 1.43 8.37
C LEU A 68 -12.32 -0.08 8.06
N ALA A 69 -13.44 -0.69 7.67
CA ALA A 69 -13.48 -2.11 7.30
C ALA A 69 -12.62 -2.41 6.06
N GLU A 70 -12.57 -1.50 5.09
CA GLU A 70 -11.68 -1.62 3.93
C GLU A 70 -10.21 -1.53 4.31
N ALA A 71 -9.84 -0.61 5.20
CA ALA A 71 -8.49 -0.48 5.72
C ALA A 71 -8.04 -1.78 6.39
N GLU A 72 -8.88 -2.34 7.26
CA GLU A 72 -8.60 -3.62 7.95
C GLU A 72 -8.39 -4.77 6.96
N ARG A 73 -9.24 -4.88 5.94
CA ARG A 73 -9.08 -5.88 4.88
C ARG A 73 -7.78 -5.71 4.11
N GLN A 74 -7.39 -4.47 3.78
CA GLN A 74 -6.14 -4.21 3.07
C GLN A 74 -4.91 -4.54 3.94
N LEU A 75 -4.94 -4.29 5.25
CA LEU A 75 -3.86 -4.70 6.13
C LEU A 75 -3.72 -6.23 6.22
N VAL A 76 -4.85 -6.94 6.29
CA VAL A 76 -4.85 -8.41 6.26
C VAL A 76 -4.25 -8.93 4.95
N MET A 77 -4.66 -8.38 3.81
CA MET A 77 -4.08 -8.71 2.50
C MET A 77 -2.57 -8.42 2.47
N ALA A 78 -2.13 -7.24 2.93
CA ALA A 78 -0.73 -6.85 2.94
C ALA A 78 0.17 -7.82 3.73
N ARG A 79 -0.33 -8.36 4.85
CA ARG A 79 0.41 -9.32 5.68
C ARG A 79 0.50 -10.72 5.08
N GLN A 80 -0.43 -11.09 4.21
CA GLN A 80 -0.52 -12.41 3.59
C GLN A 80 0.08 -12.44 2.18
N GLU A 81 0.28 -11.29 1.56
CA GLU A 81 0.73 -11.16 0.18
C GLU A 81 2.22 -11.52 0.05
N PRO A 82 2.58 -12.54 -0.76
CA PRO A 82 3.96 -12.94 -0.96
C PRO A 82 4.77 -12.00 -1.87
N ASP A 83 4.14 -11.27 -2.80
CA ASP A 83 4.85 -10.27 -3.60
C ASP A 83 5.06 -8.99 -2.76
N PRO A 84 6.32 -8.62 -2.42
CA PRO A 84 6.58 -7.46 -1.58
C PRO A 84 6.10 -6.13 -2.19
N VAL A 85 6.00 -6.02 -3.52
CA VAL A 85 5.49 -4.81 -4.17
C VAL A 85 3.99 -4.69 -3.95
N ALA A 86 3.24 -5.77 -4.19
CA ALA A 86 1.81 -5.82 -3.93
C ALA A 86 1.48 -5.67 -2.43
N ALA A 87 2.28 -6.29 -1.55
CA ALA A 87 2.16 -6.15 -0.10
C ALA A 87 2.35 -4.69 0.36
N LEU A 88 3.39 -4.02 -0.15
CA LEU A 88 3.67 -2.62 0.17
C LEU A 88 2.54 -1.69 -0.32
N ASP A 89 2.04 -1.93 -1.52
CA ASP A 89 0.92 -1.19 -2.09
C ASP A 89 -0.38 -1.39 -1.28
N ALA A 90 -0.67 -2.63 -0.87
CA ALA A 90 -1.79 -2.94 0.03
C ALA A 90 -1.65 -2.25 1.40
N ALA A 91 -0.46 -2.24 2.00
CA ALA A 91 -0.20 -1.53 3.27
C ALA A 91 -0.44 -0.01 3.13
N ARG A 92 0.02 0.58 2.02
CA ARG A 92 -0.22 2.01 1.72
C ARG A 92 -1.71 2.30 1.53
N ARG A 93 -2.44 1.45 0.82
CA ARG A 93 -3.90 1.57 0.69
C ARG A 93 -4.60 1.45 2.04
N SER A 94 -4.17 0.53 2.91
CA SER A 94 -4.70 0.41 4.27
C SER A 94 -4.55 1.72 5.04
N ALA A 95 -3.36 2.31 5.04
CA ALA A 95 -3.11 3.59 5.72
C ALA A 95 -3.99 4.72 5.15
N ALA A 96 -4.10 4.82 3.82
CA ALA A 96 -4.96 5.82 3.18
C ALA A 96 -6.44 5.65 3.57
N ARG A 97 -6.98 4.42 3.56
CA ARG A 97 -8.37 4.14 3.95
C ARG A 97 -8.63 4.38 5.43
N ALA A 98 -7.64 4.14 6.29
CA ALA A 98 -7.74 4.47 7.71
C ALA A 98 -7.84 5.99 7.91
N ASN A 99 -6.99 6.77 7.24
CA ASN A 99 -7.06 8.24 7.28
C ASN A 99 -8.41 8.76 6.73
N ASP A 100 -8.93 8.19 5.64
CA ASP A 100 -10.26 8.53 5.11
C ASP A 100 -11.35 8.28 6.17
N ALA A 101 -11.29 7.13 6.86
CA ALA A 101 -12.25 6.77 7.89
C ALA A 101 -12.20 7.72 9.10
N GLU A 102 -11.01 8.09 9.53
CA GLU A 102 -10.80 9.08 10.59
C GLU A 102 -11.39 10.44 10.21
N ALA A 103 -11.08 10.94 9.01
CA ALA A 103 -11.56 12.22 8.51
C ALA A 103 -13.10 12.26 8.42
N LEU A 104 -13.71 11.19 7.88
CA LEU A 104 -15.17 11.07 7.81
C LEU A 104 -15.80 11.00 9.21
N ALA A 105 -15.23 10.22 10.13
CA ALA A 105 -15.74 10.15 11.50
C ALA A 105 -15.68 11.51 12.20
N HIS A 106 -14.60 12.27 12.01
CA HIS A 106 -14.50 13.63 12.53
C HIS A 106 -15.52 14.57 11.89
N TYR A 107 -15.67 14.52 10.58
CA TYR A 107 -16.67 15.31 9.86
C TYR A 107 -18.09 15.02 10.37
N ASP A 108 -18.47 13.76 10.50
CA ASP A 108 -19.79 13.34 11.00
C ASP A 108 -20.05 13.84 12.43
N THR A 109 -19.03 13.81 13.30
CA THR A 109 -19.16 14.30 14.67
C THR A 109 -19.25 15.83 14.78
N LEU A 110 -18.69 16.56 13.82
CA LEU A 110 -18.78 18.03 13.74
C LEU A 110 -20.08 18.46 13.05
N GLY A 111 -20.52 17.73 12.03
CA GLY A 111 -21.70 18.04 11.21
C GLY A 111 -23.03 17.69 11.85
N GLY A 112 -23.06 16.75 12.81
CA GLY A 112 -24.27 16.41 13.58
C GLY A 112 -24.61 17.35 14.75
N ALA A 113 -23.94 18.50 14.86
CA ALA A 113 -24.11 19.48 15.94
C ALA A 113 -25.04 20.66 15.59
N TYR A 114 -25.70 20.61 14.43
CA TYR A 114 -26.73 21.55 13.97
C TYR A 114 -27.99 20.79 13.56
#